data_AF-R7NHU7-F1
#
_entry.id   AF-R7NHU7-F1
#
_cell.length_a   1.000
_cell.length_b   1.000
_cell.length_c   1.000
_cell.angle_alpha   90.00
_cell.angle_beta   90.00
_cell.angle_gamma   90.00
#
_symmetry.space_group_name_H-M   'P 1'
#
loop_
_entity.id
_entity.type
_entity.pdbx_description
1 polymer ?
#
loop_
_entity_poly.entity_id
_entity_poly.type
_entity_poly.pdbx_seq_one_letter_code
_entity_poly.pdbx_strand_id
1 'polypeptide(L)'
;MTINKFYILLIIFLILFTSFITFKIIDNRLKSIQKLNLIKFFVLLSSILFITLIIIIFFFDSKLNNLSIVLYSIIFSFFYFTSLFYFLIVYGNIKPPKPDKYLLKQDNYLDFSNHLNKRIKIFNYEEKYTNDSLKIYHKVIKRKNYYIIDARLEELTEENFNELYEKEIFPIIEQDFNQAKKSMRYELFITIIISVDRMSSMFNRFINTLDQDKRYYKLPIGVSFGGNKMYIPNEIEGFGLMQFNQLKKEIKIILELENKGNKR
;
A
#
# COMPACT_ATOMS: atom_id res chain seq x y z
N MET A 1 0.60 -53.16 -15.23
CA MET A 1 -0.48 -52.25 -14.79
C MET A 1 -0.29 -50.93 -15.53
N THR A 2 -1.01 -50.73 -16.63
CA THR A 2 -0.96 -49.51 -17.44
C THR A 2 -1.65 -48.39 -16.67
N ILE A 3 -0.89 -47.39 -16.22
CA ILE A 3 -1.47 -46.17 -15.67
C ILE A 3 -2.30 -45.54 -16.79
N ASN A 4 -3.61 -45.47 -16.59
CA ASN A 4 -4.52 -44.97 -17.61
C ASN A 4 -4.18 -43.50 -17.87
N LYS A 5 -3.89 -43.13 -19.13
CA LYS A 5 -3.50 -41.76 -19.55
C LYS A 5 -4.46 -40.69 -19.02
N PHE A 6 -5.72 -41.09 -18.78
CA PHE A 6 -6.75 -40.28 -18.16
C PHE A 6 -6.39 -39.80 -16.72
N TYR A 7 -5.80 -40.65 -15.88
CA TYR A 7 -5.41 -40.26 -14.51
C TYR A 7 -4.25 -39.26 -14.51
N ILE A 8 -3.32 -39.40 -15.45
CA ILE A 8 -2.23 -38.44 -15.63
C ILE A 8 -2.81 -37.08 -16.05
N LEU A 9 -3.74 -37.06 -17.01
CA LEU A 9 -4.44 -35.84 -17.43
C LEU A 9 -5.25 -35.18 -16.29
N LEU A 10 -5.90 -35.99 -15.45
CA LEU A 10 -6.67 -35.50 -14.30
C LEU A 10 -5.76 -34.83 -13.26
N ILE A 11 -4.60 -35.43 -12.96
CA ILE A 11 -3.59 -34.86 -12.05
C ILE A 11 -3.03 -33.56 -12.62
N ILE A 12 -2.76 -33.52 -13.93
CA ILE A 12 -2.32 -32.30 -14.63
C ILE A 12 -3.36 -31.18 -14.50
N PHE A 13 -4.64 -31.49 -14.74
CA PHE A 13 -5.72 -30.53 -14.61
C PHE A 13 -5.82 -29.98 -13.18
N LEU A 14 -5.72 -30.84 -12.17
CA LEU A 14 -5.78 -30.43 -10.76
C LEU A 14 -4.59 -29.54 -10.34
N ILE A 15 -3.38 -29.82 -10.83
CA ILE A 15 -2.19 -28.99 -10.56
C ILE A 15 -2.31 -27.61 -11.24
N LEU A 16 -2.77 -27.57 -12.50
CA LEU A 16 -2.98 -26.30 -13.22
C LEU A 16 -4.10 -25.48 -12.59
N PHE A 17 -5.19 -26.13 -12.18
CA PHE A 17 -6.33 -25.49 -11.55
C PHE A 17 -5.98 -24.93 -10.16
N THR A 18 -5.23 -25.68 -9.35
CA THR A 18 -4.73 -25.19 -8.05
C THR A 18 -3.73 -24.05 -8.23
N SER A 19 -2.81 -24.14 -9.18
CA SER A 19 -1.88 -23.04 -9.53
C SER A 19 -2.64 -21.77 -9.95
N PHE A 20 -3.69 -21.91 -10.78
CA PHE A 20 -4.54 -20.80 -11.21
C PHE A 20 -5.32 -20.15 -10.05
N ILE A 21 -5.90 -20.96 -9.16
CA ILE A 21 -6.58 -20.44 -7.96
C ILE A 21 -5.59 -19.70 -7.07
N THR A 22 -4.40 -20.28 -6.85
CA THR A 22 -3.36 -19.66 -6.02
C THR A 22 -2.92 -18.32 -6.62
N PHE A 23 -2.72 -18.27 -7.95
CA PHE A 23 -2.41 -17.03 -8.67
C PHE A 23 -3.50 -15.96 -8.49
N LYS A 24 -4.78 -16.32 -8.63
CA LYS A 24 -5.90 -15.39 -8.49
C LYS A 24 -6.06 -14.86 -7.05
N ILE A 25 -5.78 -15.69 -6.04
CA ILE A 25 -5.78 -15.29 -4.63
C ILE A 25 -4.62 -14.33 -4.34
N ILE A 26 -3.45 -14.58 -4.92
CA ILE A 26 -2.23 -13.77 -4.74
C ILE A 26 -2.37 -12.40 -5.43
N ASP A 27 -2.90 -12.34 -6.65
CA ASP A 27 -3.12 -11.10 -7.40
C ASP A 27 -4.03 -10.12 -6.63
N ASN A 28 -5.07 -10.65 -5.97
CA ASN A 28 -5.98 -9.85 -5.14
C ASN A 28 -5.37 -9.35 -3.82
N ARG A 29 -4.25 -9.90 -3.35
CA ARG A 29 -3.66 -9.58 -2.03
C ARG A 29 -2.39 -8.73 -2.10
N LEU A 30 -1.72 -8.63 -3.24
CA LEU A 30 -0.43 -7.95 -3.35
C LEU A 30 -0.54 -6.54 -3.94
N LYS A 31 -0.03 -5.54 -3.21
CA LYS A 31 -0.13 -4.12 -3.58
C LYS A 31 1.02 -3.58 -4.45
N SER A 32 2.15 -4.28 -4.58
CA SER A 32 3.35 -3.76 -5.28
C SER A 32 3.62 -4.48 -6.61
N ILE A 33 3.77 -3.71 -7.69
CA ILE A 33 3.92 -4.18 -9.08
C ILE A 33 5.15 -5.08 -9.28
N GLN A 34 6.27 -4.79 -8.61
CA GLN A 34 7.48 -5.64 -8.69
C GLN A 34 7.25 -7.04 -8.13
N LYS A 35 6.48 -7.17 -7.05
CA LYS A 35 6.11 -8.47 -6.45
C LYS A 35 5.21 -9.28 -7.39
N LEU A 36 4.29 -8.62 -8.11
CA LEU A 36 3.43 -9.30 -9.09
C LEU A 36 4.24 -9.85 -10.28
N ASN A 37 5.22 -9.08 -10.78
CA ASN A 37 6.05 -9.49 -11.91
C ASN A 37 6.98 -10.66 -11.56
N LEU A 38 7.54 -10.67 -10.34
CA LEU A 38 8.40 -11.76 -9.88
C LEU A 38 7.61 -13.06 -9.67
N ILE A 39 6.38 -12.96 -9.16
CA ILE A 39 5.47 -14.11 -9.02
C ILE A 39 5.06 -14.65 -10.38
N LYS A 40 4.69 -13.78 -11.32
CA LYS A 40 4.43 -14.18 -12.72
C LYS A 40 5.62 -14.92 -13.30
N PHE A 41 6.84 -14.48 -13.02
CA PHE A 41 8.06 -15.15 -13.47
C PHE A 41 8.22 -16.56 -12.87
N PHE A 42 8.09 -16.72 -11.54
CA PHE A 42 8.22 -18.04 -10.91
C PHE A 42 7.09 -19.01 -11.30
N VAL A 43 5.85 -18.53 -11.41
CA VAL A 43 4.73 -19.34 -11.91
C VAL A 43 5.01 -19.77 -13.35
N LEU A 44 5.39 -18.85 -14.24
CA LEU A 44 5.73 -19.17 -15.63
C LEU A 44 6.87 -20.19 -15.71
N LEU A 45 7.94 -19.99 -14.96
CA LEU A 45 9.09 -20.90 -14.92
C LEU A 45 8.68 -22.29 -14.43
N SER A 46 7.85 -22.38 -13.39
CA SER A 46 7.33 -23.64 -12.89
C SER A 46 6.44 -24.36 -13.91
N SER A 47 5.59 -23.62 -14.65
CA SER A 47 4.76 -24.17 -15.72
C SER A 47 5.60 -24.69 -16.89
N ILE A 48 6.65 -23.97 -17.30
CA ILE A 48 7.58 -24.40 -18.35
C ILE A 48 8.29 -25.69 -17.94
N LEU A 49 8.85 -25.73 -16.72
CA LEU A 49 9.54 -26.91 -16.20
C LEU A 49 8.61 -28.13 -16.10
N PHE A 50 7.34 -27.90 -15.76
CA PHE A 50 6.32 -28.96 -15.71
C PHE A 50 5.94 -29.48 -17.10
N ILE A 51 5.76 -28.60 -18.09
CA ILE A 51 5.51 -29.00 -19.48
C ILE A 51 6.69 -29.80 -20.03
N THR A 52 7.94 -29.38 -19.76
CA THR A 52 9.12 -30.14 -20.18
C THR A 52 9.18 -31.52 -19.54
N LEU A 53 8.76 -31.66 -18.28
CA LEU A 53 8.67 -32.96 -17.61
C LEU A 53 7.64 -33.88 -18.30
N ILE A 54 6.46 -33.36 -18.66
CA ILE A 54 5.42 -34.10 -19.39
C ILE A 54 5.95 -34.57 -20.75
N ILE A 55 6.64 -33.69 -21.49
CA ILE A 55 7.23 -34.03 -22.79
C ILE A 55 8.25 -35.15 -22.64
N ILE A 56 9.13 -35.08 -21.63
CA ILE A 56 10.13 -36.12 -21.36
C ILE A 56 9.44 -37.46 -21.06
N ILE A 57 8.43 -37.46 -20.18
CA ILE A 57 7.68 -38.68 -19.85
C ILE A 57 7.00 -39.25 -21.09
N PHE A 58 6.35 -38.42 -21.92
CA PHE A 58 5.58 -38.89 -23.07
C PHE A 58 6.46 -39.39 -24.23
N PHE A 59 7.61 -38.77 -24.49
CA PHE A 59 8.52 -39.16 -25.57
C PHE A 59 9.50 -40.27 -25.19
N PHE A 60 9.88 -40.38 -23.91
CA PHE A 60 10.84 -41.40 -23.44
C PHE A 60 10.18 -42.54 -22.63
N ASP A 61 8.84 -42.59 -22.56
CA ASP A 61 8.02 -43.59 -21.85
C ASP A 61 8.45 -45.03 -22.14
N SER A 62 8.80 -45.33 -23.39
CA SER A 62 9.21 -46.68 -23.82
C SER A 62 10.55 -47.15 -23.25
N LYS A 63 11.36 -46.26 -22.69
CA LYS A 63 12.68 -46.56 -22.08
C LYS A 63 12.73 -46.33 -20.57
N LEU A 64 11.68 -45.75 -19.98
CA LEU A 64 11.62 -45.38 -18.56
C LEU A 64 10.73 -46.37 -17.80
N ASN A 65 11.29 -47.07 -16.80
CA ASN A 65 10.48 -47.92 -15.93
C ASN A 65 9.54 -47.07 -15.06
N ASN A 66 8.33 -47.57 -14.75
CA ASN A 66 7.33 -46.89 -13.91
C ASN A 66 7.89 -46.29 -12.60
N LEU A 67 8.89 -46.94 -11.99
CA LEU A 67 9.57 -46.45 -10.79
C LEU A 67 10.26 -45.10 -11.00
N SER A 68 10.89 -44.90 -12.17
CA SER A 68 11.60 -43.67 -12.50
C SER A 68 10.65 -42.49 -12.70
N ILE A 69 9.49 -42.71 -13.33
CA ILE A 69 8.44 -41.70 -13.51
C ILE A 69 7.90 -41.22 -12.15
N VAL A 70 7.65 -42.16 -11.23
CA VAL A 70 7.20 -41.83 -9.87
C VAL A 70 8.26 -41.03 -9.11
N LEU A 71 9.54 -41.43 -9.19
CA LEU A 71 10.66 -40.72 -8.56
C LEU A 71 10.81 -39.29 -9.09
N TYR A 72 10.75 -39.08 -10.42
CA TYR A 72 10.81 -37.74 -11.01
C TYR A 72 9.65 -36.86 -10.57
N SER A 73 8.44 -37.42 -10.47
CA SER A 73 7.24 -36.70 -10.04
C SER A 73 7.33 -36.26 -8.57
N ILE A 74 7.89 -37.11 -7.70
CA ILE A 74 8.12 -36.81 -6.28
C ILE A 74 9.17 -35.71 -6.13
N ILE A 75 10.31 -35.84 -6.81
CA ILE A 75 11.38 -34.84 -6.78
C ILE A 75 10.86 -33.48 -7.27
N PHE A 76 10.13 -33.46 -8.38
CA PHE A 76 9.56 -32.23 -8.92
C PHE A 76 8.56 -31.57 -7.95
N SER A 77 7.64 -32.36 -7.38
CA SER A 77 6.67 -31.86 -6.40
C SER A 77 7.38 -31.29 -5.16
N PHE A 78 8.44 -31.95 -4.69
CA PHE A 78 9.24 -31.46 -3.57
C PHE A 78 9.90 -30.11 -3.88
N PHE A 79 10.52 -29.95 -5.05
CA PHE A 79 11.10 -28.66 -5.47
C PHE A 79 10.04 -27.57 -5.63
N TYR A 80 8.87 -27.89 -6.17
CA TYR A 80 7.77 -26.95 -6.29
C TYR A 80 7.27 -26.47 -4.92
N PHE A 81 6.95 -27.39 -4.00
CA PHE A 81 6.48 -27.03 -2.66
C PHE A 81 7.54 -26.32 -1.82
N THR A 82 8.81 -26.72 -1.90
CA THR A 82 9.89 -26.05 -1.15
C THR A 82 10.17 -24.65 -1.68
N SER A 83 10.10 -24.43 -3.00
CA SER A 83 10.23 -23.09 -3.59
C SER A 83 9.10 -22.16 -3.16
N LEU A 84 7.85 -22.67 -3.14
CA LEU A 84 6.67 -21.91 -2.72
C LEU A 84 6.66 -21.65 -1.21
N PHE A 85 7.09 -22.61 -0.39
CA PHE A 85 7.23 -22.45 1.06
C PHE A 85 8.35 -21.47 1.44
N TYR A 86 9.51 -21.59 0.80
CA TYR A 86 10.62 -20.63 0.98
C TYR A 86 10.19 -19.22 0.55
N PHE A 87 9.43 -19.10 -0.54
CA PHE A 87 8.85 -17.82 -0.96
C PHE A 87 7.90 -17.22 0.08
N LEU A 88 6.98 -18.03 0.65
CA LEU A 88 6.08 -17.58 1.71
C LEU A 88 6.82 -17.15 2.98
N ILE A 89 7.90 -17.84 3.36
CA ILE A 89 8.71 -17.48 4.54
C ILE A 89 9.51 -16.21 4.30
N VAL A 90 10.19 -16.11 3.16
CA VAL A 90 11.08 -14.99 2.86
C VAL A 90 10.29 -13.70 2.56
N TYR A 91 9.15 -13.81 1.89
CA TYR A 91 8.38 -12.65 1.43
C TYR A 91 7.06 -12.39 2.18
N GLY A 92 6.55 -13.36 2.94
CA GLY A 92 5.34 -13.19 3.76
C GLY A 92 5.51 -12.25 4.95
N ASN A 93 6.76 -12.00 5.36
CA ASN A 93 7.10 -11.20 6.54
C ASN A 93 7.71 -9.82 6.21
N ILE A 94 7.56 -9.31 4.98
CA ILE A 94 8.04 -7.96 4.65
C ILE A 94 7.14 -6.95 5.36
N LYS A 95 7.63 -6.43 6.48
CA LYS A 95 6.98 -5.37 7.25
C LYS A 95 6.82 -4.13 6.37
N PRO A 96 5.68 -3.41 6.43
CA PRO A 96 5.53 -2.16 5.72
C PRO A 96 6.66 -1.18 6.12
N PRO A 97 7.10 -0.32 5.19
CA PRO A 97 8.14 0.65 5.48
C PRO A 97 7.69 1.53 6.66
N LYS A 98 8.56 1.65 7.66
CA LYS A 98 8.25 2.42 8.86
C LYS A 98 8.18 3.92 8.50
N PRO A 99 7.23 4.68 9.05
CA PRO A 99 7.15 6.11 8.81
C PRO A 99 8.40 6.84 9.30
N ASP A 100 8.77 7.91 8.61
CA ASP A 100 9.73 8.88 9.10
C ASP A 100 9.20 9.53 10.37
N LYS A 101 10.07 9.73 11.35
CA LYS A 101 9.74 10.36 12.61
C LYS A 101 10.46 11.69 12.73
N TYR A 102 9.71 12.74 12.99
CA TYR A 102 10.23 14.08 13.26
C TYR A 102 9.88 14.46 14.69
N LEU A 103 10.80 15.10 15.40
CA LEU A 103 10.50 15.67 16.70
C LEU A 103 9.55 16.86 16.51
N LEU A 104 8.49 16.93 17.31
CA LEU A 104 7.65 18.11 17.33
C LEU A 104 8.40 19.24 18.02
N LYS A 105 8.22 20.46 17.49
CA LYS A 105 8.74 21.70 18.09
C LYS A 105 7.69 22.36 18.99
N GLN A 106 6.45 21.89 18.94
CA GLN A 106 5.30 22.43 19.64
C GLN A 106 4.79 21.41 20.66
N ASP A 107 4.42 21.89 21.84
CA ASP A 107 4.06 21.04 22.97
C ASP A 107 2.61 20.55 22.94
N ASN A 108 1.74 21.25 22.21
CA ASN A 108 0.31 20.96 22.16
C ASN A 108 -0.29 21.26 20.76
N TYR A 109 -1.52 20.80 20.57
CA TYR A 109 -2.26 20.97 19.31
C TYR A 109 -2.44 22.43 18.91
N LEU A 110 -2.76 23.31 19.85
CA LEU A 110 -3.05 24.71 19.53
C LEU A 110 -1.82 25.39 18.94
N ASP A 111 -0.65 25.19 19.55
CA ASP A 111 0.61 25.72 19.06
C ASP A 111 0.99 25.12 17.71
N PHE A 112 0.81 23.80 17.54
CA PHE A 112 1.04 23.13 16.27
C PHE A 112 0.13 23.68 15.15
N SER A 113 -1.19 23.75 15.40
CA SER A 113 -2.18 24.22 14.43
C SER A 113 -1.97 25.69 14.09
N ASN A 114 -1.62 26.53 15.06
CA ASN A 114 -1.29 27.93 14.84
C ASN A 114 0.00 28.10 14.02
N HIS A 115 1.02 27.28 14.28
CA HIS A 115 2.22 27.24 13.46
C HIS A 115 1.88 26.83 12.02
N LEU A 116 1.13 25.73 11.84
CA LEU A 116 0.70 25.27 10.52
C LEU A 116 -0.09 26.35 9.77
N ASN A 117 -1.09 26.99 10.41
CA ASN A 117 -1.92 28.04 9.80
C ASN A 117 -1.07 29.22 9.30
N LYS A 118 -0.09 29.67 10.09
CA LYS A 118 0.85 30.72 9.66
C LYS A 118 1.65 30.29 8.43
N ARG A 119 2.10 29.04 8.40
CA ARG A 119 2.94 28.51 7.33
C ARG A 119 2.17 28.34 6.03
N ILE A 120 1.04 27.65 6.03
CA ILE A 120 0.26 27.37 4.81
C ILE A 120 -0.20 28.63 4.07
N LYS A 121 -0.43 29.75 4.78
CA LYS A 121 -0.77 31.05 4.17
C LYS A 121 0.35 31.56 3.28
N ILE A 122 1.62 31.33 3.66
CA ILE A 122 2.80 31.65 2.84
C ILE A 122 2.81 30.82 1.55
N PHE A 123 2.21 29.62 1.56
CA PHE A 123 2.11 28.72 0.42
C PHE A 123 0.81 28.87 -0.38
N ASN A 124 0.09 29.99 -0.21
CA ASN A 124 -1.15 30.33 -0.91
C ASN A 124 -2.29 29.32 -0.73
N TYR A 125 -2.37 28.71 0.45
CA TYR A 125 -3.57 27.97 0.84
C TYR A 125 -4.60 28.93 1.45
N GLU A 126 -5.83 28.81 0.99
CA GLU A 126 -7.00 29.50 1.52
C GLU A 126 -7.72 28.63 2.54
N GLU A 127 -8.31 29.25 3.55
CA GLU A 127 -9.10 28.56 4.56
C GLU A 127 -10.51 28.29 4.01
N LYS A 128 -10.93 27.02 3.98
CA LYS A 128 -12.28 26.62 3.55
C LYS A 128 -13.21 26.34 4.71
N TYR A 129 -12.66 25.86 5.81
CA TYR A 129 -13.40 25.49 7.00
C TYR A 129 -12.49 25.55 8.22
N THR A 130 -13.02 26.08 9.32
CA THR A 130 -12.34 26.14 10.61
C THR A 130 -13.35 25.93 11.72
N ASN A 131 -13.05 25.00 12.60
CA ASN A 131 -13.62 24.89 13.94
C ASN A 131 -12.46 24.63 14.94
N ASP A 132 -12.77 24.36 16.21
CA ASP A 132 -11.75 24.17 17.25
C ASP A 132 -10.88 22.92 17.05
N SER A 133 -11.42 21.86 16.43
CA SER A 133 -10.79 20.55 16.27
C SER A 133 -10.44 20.19 14.82
N LEU A 134 -10.83 21.00 13.84
CA LEU A 134 -10.71 20.71 12.41
C LEU A 134 -10.53 22.02 11.64
N LYS A 135 -9.46 22.08 10.84
CA LYS A 135 -9.20 23.15 9.88
C LYS A 135 -8.89 22.55 8.53
N ILE A 136 -9.53 23.07 7.49
CA ILE A 136 -9.36 22.60 6.12
C ILE A 136 -8.93 23.77 5.25
N TYR A 137 -7.83 23.55 4.56
CA TYR A 137 -7.22 24.54 3.69
C TYR A 137 -7.16 24.00 2.27
N HIS A 138 -7.34 24.89 1.30
CA HIS A 138 -7.44 24.55 -0.12
C HIS A 138 -6.56 25.45 -0.96
N LYS A 139 -5.99 24.87 -2.02
CA LYS A 139 -5.23 25.58 -3.03
C LYS A 139 -5.47 24.93 -4.38
N VAL A 140 -5.66 25.77 -5.40
CA VAL A 140 -5.78 25.32 -6.79
C VAL A 140 -4.53 25.70 -7.56
N ILE A 141 -3.87 24.72 -8.19
CA ILE A 141 -2.76 24.98 -9.12
C ILE A 141 -3.11 24.34 -10.46
N LYS A 142 -3.38 25.17 -11.48
CA LYS A 142 -3.84 24.74 -12.80
C LYS A 142 -5.16 23.96 -12.72
N ARG A 143 -5.11 22.62 -12.77
CA ARG A 143 -6.27 21.70 -12.68
C ARG A 143 -6.12 20.69 -11.55
N LYS A 144 -5.26 21.00 -10.58
CA LYS A 144 -4.95 20.16 -9.43
C LYS A 144 -5.47 20.86 -8.18
N ASN A 145 -6.29 20.15 -7.42
CA ASN A 145 -6.84 20.62 -6.16
C ASN A 145 -6.01 20.03 -5.02
N TYR A 146 -5.50 20.90 -4.15
CA TYR A 146 -4.70 20.53 -2.99
C TYR A 146 -5.46 20.88 -1.72
N TYR A 147 -5.63 19.91 -0.85
CA TYR A 147 -6.21 20.08 0.47
C TYR A 147 -5.18 19.73 1.55
N ILE A 148 -5.14 20.56 2.59
CA ILE A 148 -4.50 20.23 3.86
C ILE A 148 -5.59 20.23 4.92
N ILE A 149 -5.74 19.11 5.60
CA ILE A 149 -6.74 18.88 6.64
C ILE A 149 -5.97 18.70 7.94
N ASP A 150 -6.18 19.60 8.89
CA ASP A 150 -5.58 19.59 10.23
C ASP A 150 -6.68 19.27 11.24
N ALA A 151 -6.62 18.11 11.87
CA ALA A 151 -7.63 17.65 12.80
C ALA A 151 -7.03 17.20 14.14
N ARG A 152 -7.74 17.44 15.24
CA ARG A 152 -7.43 16.96 16.59
C ARG A 152 -8.46 15.93 17.03
N LEU A 153 -7.97 14.82 17.57
CA LEU A 153 -8.75 13.85 18.33
C LEU A 153 -7.99 13.51 19.61
N GLU A 154 -8.65 13.22 20.73
CA GLU A 154 -7.94 12.80 21.94
C GLU A 154 -7.19 11.46 21.71
N GLU A 155 -7.91 10.52 21.11
CA GLU A 155 -7.42 9.22 20.65
C GLU A 155 -8.07 8.89 19.30
N LEU A 156 -7.32 8.30 18.36
CA LEU A 156 -7.89 7.88 17.08
C LEU A 156 -8.56 6.51 17.23
N THR A 157 -9.85 6.40 16.93
CA THR A 157 -10.60 5.14 16.82
C THR A 157 -11.17 4.99 15.41
N GLU A 158 -11.69 3.82 15.04
CA GLU A 158 -12.35 3.67 13.73
C GLU A 158 -13.63 4.50 13.66
N GLU A 159 -14.42 4.49 14.73
CA GLU A 159 -15.70 5.21 14.82
C GLU A 159 -15.51 6.73 14.65
N ASN A 160 -14.62 7.34 15.44
CA ASN A 160 -14.41 8.78 15.37
C ASN A 160 -13.71 9.21 14.08
N PHE A 161 -12.86 8.36 13.50
CA PHE A 161 -12.25 8.63 12.21
C PHE A 161 -13.28 8.62 11.09
N ASN A 162 -14.18 7.63 11.09
CA ASN A 162 -15.25 7.55 10.09
C ASN A 162 -16.23 8.71 10.24
N GLU A 163 -16.59 9.07 11.48
CA GLU A 163 -17.44 10.24 11.74
C GLU A 163 -16.79 11.54 11.23
N LEU A 164 -15.54 11.81 11.63
CA LEU A 164 -14.77 12.96 11.16
C LEU A 164 -14.66 12.98 9.62
N TYR A 165 -14.35 11.83 9.02
CA TYR A 165 -14.13 11.77 7.58
C TYR A 165 -15.43 11.91 6.79
N GLU A 166 -16.47 11.14 7.11
CA GLU A 166 -17.71 11.09 6.33
C GLU A 166 -18.63 12.28 6.60
N LYS A 167 -18.71 12.76 7.84
CA LYS A 167 -19.66 13.83 8.20
C LYS A 167 -19.05 15.23 8.14
N GLU A 168 -17.77 15.39 8.44
CA GLU A 168 -17.14 16.72 8.50
C GLU A 168 -16.26 17.00 7.29
N ILE A 169 -15.33 16.10 6.97
CA ILE A 169 -14.35 16.32 5.89
C ILE A 169 -14.99 16.12 4.50
N PHE A 170 -15.65 14.99 4.27
CA PHE A 170 -16.09 14.58 2.94
C PHE A 170 -17.05 15.58 2.30
N PRO A 171 -18.06 16.15 3.00
CA PRO A 171 -18.96 17.15 2.41
C PRO A 171 -18.24 18.39 1.86
N ILE A 172 -17.10 18.76 2.45
CA ILE A 172 -16.32 19.94 2.04
C ILE A 172 -15.52 19.65 0.75
N ILE A 173 -15.09 18.40 0.55
CA ILE A 173 -14.28 17.99 -0.61
C ILE A 173 -15.09 17.25 -1.68
N GLU A 174 -16.37 16.98 -1.43
CA GLU A 174 -17.21 16.08 -2.23
C GLU A 174 -17.26 16.50 -3.71
N GLN A 175 -17.41 17.79 -3.98
CA GLN A 175 -17.47 18.30 -5.35
C GLN A 175 -16.18 18.01 -6.11
N ASP A 176 -15.03 18.35 -5.53
CA ASP A 176 -13.71 18.13 -6.12
C ASP A 176 -13.41 16.63 -6.25
N PHE A 177 -13.82 15.84 -5.26
CA PHE A 177 -13.71 14.39 -5.28
C PHE A 177 -14.50 13.77 -6.45
N ASN A 178 -15.76 14.17 -6.60
CA ASN A 178 -16.61 13.71 -7.69
C ASN A 178 -16.11 14.15 -9.06
N GLN A 179 -15.49 15.34 -9.16
CA GLN A 179 -14.88 15.81 -10.40
C GLN A 179 -13.63 15.00 -10.78
N ALA A 180 -12.75 14.72 -9.82
CA ALA A 180 -11.58 13.85 -10.01
C ALA A 180 -12.00 12.42 -10.41
N LYS A 181 -13.10 11.90 -9.84
CA LYS A 181 -13.66 10.60 -10.22
C LYS A 181 -14.20 10.55 -11.65
N LYS A 182 -14.66 11.68 -12.21
CA LYS A 182 -15.23 11.75 -13.56
C LYS A 182 -14.20 12.05 -14.66
N SER A 183 -13.10 12.74 -14.36
CA SER A 183 -12.17 13.23 -15.39
C SER A 183 -10.70 12.95 -15.06
N MET A 184 -9.98 12.37 -16.01
CA MET A 184 -8.53 12.13 -15.90
C MET A 184 -7.69 13.41 -15.88
N ARG A 185 -8.28 14.57 -16.21
CA ARG A 185 -7.58 15.86 -16.22
C ARG A 185 -7.57 16.55 -14.85
N TYR A 186 -8.31 16.01 -13.89
CA TYR A 186 -8.43 16.53 -12.53
C TYR A 186 -7.76 15.57 -11.57
N GLU A 187 -6.84 16.10 -10.77
CA GLU A 187 -6.15 15.35 -9.73
C GLU A 187 -6.47 16.02 -8.39
N LEU A 188 -6.87 15.18 -7.42
CA LEU A 188 -7.16 15.61 -6.06
C LEU A 188 -6.03 15.13 -5.14
N PHE A 189 -5.39 16.08 -4.47
CA PHE A 189 -4.28 15.86 -3.55
C PHE A 189 -4.74 16.24 -2.15
N ILE A 190 -4.68 15.30 -1.20
CA ILE A 190 -5.13 15.53 0.18
C ILE A 190 -4.03 15.14 1.15
N THR A 191 -3.60 16.09 1.97
CA THR A 191 -2.80 15.81 3.16
C THR A 191 -3.72 15.83 4.38
N ILE A 192 -3.85 14.71 5.09
CA ILE A 192 -4.64 14.63 6.32
C ILE A 192 -3.70 14.50 7.49
N ILE A 193 -3.67 15.51 8.35
CA ILE A 193 -2.91 15.56 9.59
C ILE A 193 -3.87 15.27 10.74
N ILE A 194 -3.67 14.15 11.42
CA ILE A 194 -4.42 13.83 12.64
C ILE A 194 -3.48 13.92 13.83
N SER A 195 -3.80 14.87 14.70
CA SER A 195 -3.13 15.14 15.95
C SER A 195 -3.84 14.43 17.09
N VAL A 196 -3.09 13.65 17.87
CA VAL A 196 -3.59 12.88 19.03
C VAL A 196 -2.76 13.09 20.27
N ASP A 197 -3.40 12.98 21.43
CA ASP A 197 -2.70 13.00 22.71
C ASP A 197 -2.03 11.65 22.99
N ARG A 198 -2.69 10.54 22.59
CA ARG A 198 -2.17 9.16 22.75
C ARG A 198 -2.21 8.37 21.44
N MET A 199 -1.16 7.58 21.19
CA MET A 199 -1.10 6.70 20.02
C MET A 199 -1.92 5.43 20.25
N SER A 200 -2.92 5.20 19.40
CA SER A 200 -3.73 3.98 19.38
C SER A 200 -3.25 2.99 18.31
N SER A 201 -3.84 1.79 18.28
CA SER A 201 -3.66 0.84 17.18
C SER A 201 -4.17 1.42 15.85
N MET A 202 -5.29 2.15 15.88
CA MET A 202 -5.85 2.80 14.70
C MET A 202 -4.95 3.94 14.21
N PHE A 203 -4.32 4.72 15.10
CA PHE A 203 -3.30 5.71 14.71
C PHE A 203 -2.19 5.08 13.88
N ASN A 204 -1.65 3.95 14.36
CA ASN A 204 -0.63 3.22 13.62
C ASN A 204 -1.13 2.66 12.29
N ARG A 205 -2.41 2.26 12.20
CA ARG A 205 -3.00 1.86 10.92
C ARG A 205 -3.11 3.05 9.98
N PHE A 206 -3.68 4.18 10.44
CA PHE A 206 -3.87 5.39 9.66
C PHE A 206 -2.58 5.89 9.00
N ILE A 207 -1.48 6.02 9.75
CA ILE A 207 -0.19 6.48 9.21
C ILE A 207 0.44 5.49 8.22
N ASN A 208 0.01 4.23 8.23
CA ASN A 208 0.47 3.18 7.32
C ASN A 208 -0.56 2.89 6.21
N THR A 209 -1.75 3.51 6.25
CA THR A 209 -2.80 3.31 5.26
C THR A 209 -2.46 4.09 4.01
N LEU A 210 -2.42 3.39 2.90
CA LEU A 210 -2.21 3.97 1.58
C LEU A 210 -3.47 3.70 0.79
N ASP A 211 -4.30 4.74 0.70
CA ASP A 211 -5.44 4.74 -0.20
C ASP A 211 -5.02 5.47 -1.47
N GLN A 212 -4.77 4.68 -2.52
CA GLN A 212 -4.27 5.15 -3.81
C GLN A 212 -5.29 4.77 -4.88
N ASP A 213 -6.30 5.61 -5.08
CA ASP A 213 -7.01 5.64 -6.35
C ASP A 213 -6.18 6.50 -7.32
N LYS A 214 -6.20 6.17 -8.62
CA LYS A 214 -5.38 6.82 -9.66
C LYS A 214 -5.54 8.34 -9.76
N ARG A 215 -6.57 8.91 -9.13
CA ARG A 215 -6.96 10.33 -9.24
C ARG A 215 -7.18 11.01 -7.88
N TYR A 216 -7.00 10.25 -6.80
CA TYR A 216 -7.13 10.68 -5.42
C TYR A 216 -5.87 10.27 -4.66
N TYR A 217 -5.00 11.25 -4.43
CA TYR A 217 -3.71 11.03 -3.78
C TYR A 217 -3.79 11.54 -2.34
N LYS A 218 -3.64 10.63 -1.39
CA LYS A 218 -3.71 10.92 0.04
C LYS A 218 -2.35 10.77 0.71
N LEU A 219 -1.99 11.74 1.55
CA LEU A 219 -0.86 11.67 2.47
C LEU A 219 -1.40 11.74 3.91
N PRO A 220 -1.48 10.61 4.63
CA PRO A 220 -1.83 10.61 6.04
C PRO A 220 -0.60 10.98 6.89
N ILE A 221 -0.74 11.92 7.81
CA ILE A 221 0.30 12.35 8.74
C ILE A 221 -0.26 12.22 10.14
N GLY A 222 0.47 11.52 11.01
CA GLY A 222 0.12 11.41 12.41
C GLY A 222 0.96 12.35 13.25
N VAL A 223 0.34 13.11 14.14
CA VAL A 223 1.02 13.93 15.15
C VAL A 223 0.64 13.37 16.51
N SER A 224 1.63 13.02 17.35
CA SER A 224 1.37 12.56 18.72
C SER A 224 2.09 13.45 19.72
N PHE A 225 1.33 14.15 20.56
CA PHE A 225 1.87 15.00 21.62
C PHE A 225 2.41 14.17 22.78
N GLY A 226 1.73 13.09 23.19
CA GLY A 226 2.26 12.15 24.18
C GLY A 226 3.56 11.46 23.73
N GLY A 227 3.76 11.30 22.42
CA GLY A 227 5.01 10.78 21.85
C GLY A 227 6.04 11.85 21.46
N ASN A 228 5.69 13.14 21.57
CA ASN A 228 6.42 14.31 21.06
C ASN A 228 6.97 14.14 19.63
N LYS A 229 6.18 13.51 18.75
CA LYS A 229 6.63 13.10 17.40
C LYS A 229 5.56 13.27 16.35
N MET A 230 6.00 13.64 15.16
CA MET A 230 5.25 13.57 13.91
C MET A 230 5.71 12.37 13.09
N TYR A 231 4.76 11.70 12.47
CA TYR A 231 4.93 10.49 11.68
C TYR A 231 4.48 10.77 10.25
N ILE A 232 5.42 10.71 9.30
CA ILE A 232 5.14 10.86 7.88
C ILE A 232 5.47 9.54 7.19
N PRO A 233 4.52 8.91 6.48
CA PRO A 233 4.77 7.62 5.85
C PRO A 233 5.98 7.66 4.91
N ASN A 234 6.71 6.54 4.88
CA ASN A 234 7.82 6.33 3.95
C ASN A 234 7.38 5.65 2.67
N GLU A 235 8.28 5.69 1.70
CA GLU A 235 8.13 5.26 0.29
C GLU A 235 7.07 4.18 0.05
N ILE A 236 6.31 4.39 -1.01
CA ILE A 236 5.27 3.49 -1.46
C ILE A 236 5.68 2.96 -2.82
N GLU A 237 5.92 1.66 -2.92
CA GLU A 237 6.03 1.01 -4.23
C GLU A 237 4.63 0.94 -4.86
N GLY A 238 4.37 1.70 -5.92
CA GLY A 238 3.07 1.66 -6.60
C GLY A 238 2.74 2.84 -7.50
N PHE A 239 1.51 2.82 -8.01
CA PHE A 239 0.95 3.91 -8.82
C PHE A 239 0.73 5.16 -7.95
N GLY A 240 1.14 6.34 -8.41
CA GLY A 240 0.99 7.59 -7.63
C GLY A 240 2.17 7.96 -6.73
N LEU A 241 3.30 7.24 -6.80
CA LEU A 241 4.51 7.53 -6.02
C LEU A 241 5.02 8.97 -6.21
N MET A 242 5.00 9.47 -7.45
CA MET A 242 5.45 10.84 -7.73
C MET A 242 4.55 11.87 -7.02
N GLN A 243 3.24 11.67 -7.05
CA GLN A 243 2.25 12.52 -6.40
C GLN A 243 2.36 12.46 -4.87
N PHE A 244 2.58 11.26 -4.33
CA PHE A 244 2.84 11.08 -2.90
C PHE A 244 4.14 11.79 -2.47
N ASN A 245 5.22 11.62 -3.23
CA ASN A 245 6.50 12.28 -2.97
C ASN A 245 6.40 13.81 -3.10
N GLN A 246 5.54 14.29 -4.02
CA GLN A 246 5.23 15.71 -4.14
C GLN A 246 4.54 16.24 -2.87
N LEU A 247 3.48 15.58 -2.40
CA LEU A 247 2.79 15.93 -1.15
C LEU A 247 3.76 15.91 0.04
N LYS A 248 4.59 14.86 0.14
CA LYS A 248 5.58 14.71 1.21
C LYS A 248 6.63 15.82 1.18
N LYS A 249 7.11 16.20 -0.01
CA LYS A 249 8.06 17.30 -0.16
C LYS A 249 7.43 18.64 0.22
N GLU A 250 6.21 18.90 -0.25
CA GLU A 250 5.49 20.13 0.06
C GLU A 250 5.25 20.28 1.56
N ILE A 251 4.73 19.25 2.23
CA ILE A 251 4.45 19.34 3.66
C ILE A 251 5.71 19.50 4.51
N LYS A 252 6.82 18.86 4.13
CA LYS A 252 8.12 19.05 4.78
C LYS A 252 8.59 20.50 4.72
N ILE A 253 8.39 21.16 3.57
CA ILE A 253 8.75 22.57 3.37
C ILE A 253 7.82 23.48 4.18
N ILE A 254 6.50 23.22 4.15
CA ILE A 254 5.51 23.98 4.92
C ILE A 254 5.85 23.96 6.40
N LEU A 255 6.10 22.77 6.95
CA LEU A 255 6.38 22.52 8.37
C LEU A 255 7.84 22.75 8.79
N GLU A 256 8.71 23.17 7.87
CA GLU A 256 10.14 23.39 8.13
C GLU A 256 10.81 22.18 8.79
N LEU A 257 10.49 20.99 8.28
CA LEU A 257 11.08 19.74 8.72
C LEU A 257 12.48 19.62 8.10
N GLU A 258 13.51 19.74 8.92
CA GLU A 258 14.88 19.50 8.47
C GLU A 258 15.04 18.05 8.06
N ASN A 259 15.61 17.82 6.86
CA ASN A 259 16.21 16.53 6.53
C ASN A 259 17.50 16.40 7.36
N LYS A 260 17.38 16.14 8.66
CA LYS A 260 18.49 15.52 9.39
C LYS A 260 18.61 14.12 8.84
N GLY A 261 19.46 13.96 7.82
CA GLY A 261 19.85 12.65 7.33
C GLY A 261 20.16 11.78 8.53
N ASN A 262 19.44 10.67 8.66
CA ASN A 262 19.77 9.62 9.61
C ASN A 262 21.12 9.03 9.20
N LYS A 263 22.20 9.71 9.59
CA LYS A 263 23.47 9.08 9.94
C LYS A 263 23.40 8.79 11.44
N ARG A 264 22.85 7.64 11.77
CA ARG A 264 23.26 6.85 12.93
C ARG A 264 23.17 5.39 12.54
#